data_AF-A0A5E5Q1K2-F1
#
_entry.id   AF-A0A5E5Q1K2-F1
#
_cell.length_a   1.000
_cell.length_b   1.000
_cell.length_c   1.000
_cell.angle_alpha   90.00
_cell.angle_beta   90.00
_cell.angle_gamma   90.00
#
_symmetry.space_group_name_H-M   'P 1'
#
loop_
_entity.id
_entity.type
_entity.pdbx_description
1 polymer ?
#
loop_
_entity_poly.entity_id
_entity_poly.type
_entity_poly.pdbx_seq_one_letter_code
_entity_poly.pdbx_strand_id
1 'polypeptide(L)' 'GYPDCKTVAQNNNGKAVFEKDMPDCPKCGKKLRRIKGKKGFFWSCKGYFDEPKCEFMTQDKAGKPVLKY' A
#
# COMPACT_ATOMS: atom_id res chain seq x y z
N GLY A 1 14.43 -2.07 28.01
CA GLY A 1 14.30 -1.48 26.67
C GLY A 1 13.88 -2.57 25.72
N TYR A 2 12.64 -2.52 25.25
CA TYR A 2 12.13 -3.44 24.25
C TYR A 2 12.49 -2.87 22.87
N PRO A 3 13.03 -3.65 21.92
CA PRO A 3 13.52 -3.08 20.67
C PRO A 3 12.36 -2.44 19.91
N ASP A 4 12.52 -1.17 19.54
CA ASP A 4 11.62 -0.38 18.68
C ASP A 4 11.67 -0.98 17.27
N CYS A 5 11.07 -2.15 17.10
CA CYS A 5 10.88 -2.75 15.79
C CYS A 5 9.56 -2.20 15.22
N LYS A 6 9.59 -0.94 14.78
CA LYS A 6 8.49 -0.29 14.03
C LYS A 6 8.44 -0.72 12.56
N THR A 7 8.93 -1.91 12.20
CA THR A 7 8.64 -2.45 10.86
C THR A 7 7.22 -2.97 10.86
N VAL A 8 6.26 -2.11 10.51
CA VAL A 8 4.88 -2.51 10.23
C VAL A 8 4.87 -3.23 8.87
N ALA A 9 5.37 -4.46 8.83
CA ALA A 9 5.25 -5.31 7.66
C ALA A 9 3.76 -5.52 7.40
N GLN A 10 3.28 -5.08 6.23
CA GLN A 10 1.89 -5.31 5.89
C GLN A 10 1.72 -6.80 5.62
N ASN A 11 0.91 -7.46 6.44
CA ASN A 11 0.57 -8.85 6.22
C ASN A 11 -0.42 -8.93 5.04
N ASN A 12 0.08 -9.47 3.95
CA ASN A 12 -0.60 -9.55 2.69
C ASN A 12 -0.94 -11.00 2.37
N ASN A 13 -1.96 -11.54 3.05
CA ASN A 13 -2.34 -12.96 2.92
C ASN A 13 -1.22 -13.91 3.38
N GLY A 14 -0.60 -13.64 4.54
CA GLY A 14 0.51 -14.41 5.11
C GLY A 14 1.90 -14.00 4.63
N LYS A 15 2.00 -13.12 3.62
CA LYS A 15 3.28 -12.58 3.15
C LYS A 15 3.59 -11.26 3.84
N ALA A 16 4.76 -11.18 4.48
CA ALA A 16 5.34 -9.91 4.91
C ALA A 16 5.69 -9.09 3.66
N VAL A 17 4.92 -8.03 3.38
CA VAL A 17 5.21 -7.12 2.27
C VAL A 17 5.99 -5.95 2.83
N PHE A 18 7.22 -5.81 2.35
CA PHE A 18 8.10 -4.70 2.67
C PHE A 18 7.81 -3.54 1.72
N GLU A 19 8.00 -2.31 2.19
CA GLU A 19 7.74 -1.08 1.41
C GLU A 19 8.51 -1.03 0.09
N LYS A 20 9.67 -1.69 0.02
CA LYS A 20 10.46 -1.84 -1.20
C LYS A 20 9.72 -2.58 -2.32
N ASP A 21 8.91 -3.58 -1.98
CA ASP A 21 8.18 -4.44 -2.93
C ASP A 21 6.83 -3.83 -3.33
N MET A 22 6.43 -2.72 -2.69
CA MET A 22 5.21 -2.02 -3.02
C MET A 22 5.37 -1.29 -4.37
N PRO A 23 4.35 -1.34 -5.23
CA PRO A 23 4.30 -0.58 -6.46
C PRO A 23 4.22 0.92 -6.18
N ASP A 24 4.78 1.72 -7.07
CA ASP A 24 4.71 3.17 -7.05
C ASP A 24 3.34 3.70 -7.51
N CYS A 25 2.98 4.85 -6.95
CA CYS A 25 1.76 5.56 -7.26
C CYS A 25 1.99 6.42 -8.51
N PRO A 26 1.17 6.29 -9.58
CA PRO A 26 1.34 7.09 -10.78
C PRO A 26 1.00 8.57 -10.58
N LYS A 27 0.34 8.94 -9.46
CA LYS A 27 0.01 10.35 -9.15
C LYS A 27 1.12 11.11 -8.42
N CYS A 28 1.91 10.44 -7.58
CA CYS A 28 2.89 11.12 -6.72
C CYS A 28 4.22 10.37 -6.55
N GLY A 29 4.38 9.19 -7.17
CA GLY A 29 5.57 8.35 -7.04
C GLY A 29 5.71 7.61 -5.70
N LYS A 30 4.85 7.89 -4.70
CA LYS A 30 4.91 7.20 -3.39
C LYS A 30 4.44 5.75 -3.48
N LYS A 31 4.78 4.95 -2.49
CA LYS A 31 4.39 3.53 -2.44
C LYS A 31 2.89 3.35 -2.22
N LEU A 32 2.31 2.37 -2.90
CA LEU A 32 0.94 1.91 -2.70
C LEU A 32 0.92 0.81 -1.65
N ARG A 33 0.03 0.92 -0.67
CA ARG A 33 -0.23 -0.11 0.34
C ARG A 33 -1.47 -0.91 -0.02
N ARG A 34 -1.43 -2.23 0.15
CA ARG A 34 -2.63 -3.08 0.04
C ARG A 34 -3.41 -3.02 1.36
N ILE A 35 -4.71 -2.76 1.26
CA ILE A 35 -5.65 -2.63 2.36
C ILE A 35 -6.76 -3.66 2.15
N LYS A 36 -7.11 -4.38 3.22
CA LYS A 36 -8.25 -5.30 3.22
C LYS A 36 -9.51 -4.53 3.58
N GLY A 37 -10.39 -4.32 2.61
CA GLY A 37 -11.72 -3.74 2.81
C GLY A 37 -12.80 -4.80 3.02
N LYS A 38 -14.04 -4.34 3.21
CA LYS A 38 -15.22 -5.22 3.39
C LYS A 38 -15.51 -6.11 2.18
N LYS A 39 -15.23 -5.61 0.97
CA LYS A 39 -15.52 -6.29 -0.31
C LYS A 39 -14.32 -6.98 -0.96
N GLY A 40 -13.16 -6.96 -0.31
CA GLY A 40 -11.91 -7.49 -0.85
C GLY A 40 -10.72 -6.58 -0.61
N PHE A 41 -9.60 -6.89 -1.25
CA PHE A 41 -8.38 -6.10 -1.15
C PHE A 41 -8.39 -4.94 -2.16
N PHE A 42 -7.79 -3.82 -1.78
CA PHE A 42 -7.58 -2.67 -2.64
C PHE A 42 -6.23 -2.02 -2.31
N TRP A 43 -5.65 -1.30 -3.26
CA TRP A 43 -4.41 -0.57 -3.09
C TRP A 43 -4.71 0.91 -2.88
N SER A 44 -4.03 1.53 -1.93
CA SER A 44 -4.18 2.94 -1.61
C SER A 44 -2.79 3.55 -1.44
N CYS A 45 -2.61 4.80 -1.87
CA CYS A 45 -1.36 5.51 -1.70
C CYS A 45 -1.02 5.67 -0.20
N LYS A 46 0.22 5.38 0.18
CA LYS A 46 0.70 5.73 1.52
C LYS A 46 0.66 7.24 1.76
N GLY A 47 0.88 8.01 0.69
CA GLY A 47 0.77 9.47 0.66
C GLY A 47 -0.64 10.04 0.88
N TYR A 48 -1.63 9.22 1.27
CA TYR A 48 -2.98 9.71 1.53
C TYR A 48 -3.04 10.72 2.68
N PHE A 49 -2.20 10.55 3.71
CA PHE A 49 -2.12 11.47 4.85
C PHE A 49 -0.88 12.38 4.80
N ASP A 50 -0.04 12.24 3.78
CA ASP A 50 1.11 13.10 3.58
C ASP A 50 0.70 14.42 2.93
N GLU A 51 1.58 15.42 3.00
CA GLU A 51 1.46 16.65 2.24
C GLU A 51 2.49 16.62 1.09
N PRO A 52 2.07 16.67 -0.20
CA PRO A 52 0.70 16.83 -0.70
C PRO A 52 -0.15 15.56 -0.59
N LYS A 53 -1.44 15.76 -0.27
CA LYS A 53 -2.44 14.69 -0.11
C LYS A 53 -2.59 13.90 -1.42
N CYS A 54 -2.29 12.61 -1.38
CA CYS A 54 -2.46 11.72 -2.53
C CYS A 54 -3.61 10.73 -2.30
N GLU A 55 -4.78 11.06 -2.84
CA GLU A 55 -6.00 10.23 -2.72
C GLU A 55 -6.08 9.10 -3.74
N PHE A 56 -4.93 8.66 -4.26
CA PHE A 56 -4.91 7.57 -5.24
C PHE A 56 -5.26 6.24 -4.58
N MET A 57 -6.27 5.57 -5.14
CA MET A 57 -6.70 4.25 -4.75
C MET A 57 -7.08 3.46 -6.00
N THR A 58 -6.79 2.16 -5.99
CA THR A 58 -7.14 1.25 -7.06
C THR A 58 -7.48 -0.14 -6.52
N GLN A 59 -8.14 -0.96 -7.32
CA GLN A 59 -8.50 -2.32 -6.94
C GLN A 59 -7.27 -3.22 -6.94
N ASP A 60 -7.27 -4.25 -6.08
CA ASP A 60 -6.34 -5.37 -6.19
C ASP A 60 -6.87 -6.37 -7.23
N LYS A 61 -6.02 -6.76 -8.17
CA LYS A 61 -6.26 -7.86 -9.10
C LYS A 61 -5.13 -8.87 -8.94
N ALA A 62 -5.46 -10.02 -8.35
CA ALA A 62 -4.52 -11.12 -8.10
C ALA A 62 -3.25 -10.71 -7.33
N GLY A 63 -3.38 -9.79 -6.35
CA GLY A 63 -2.25 -9.32 -5.55
C GLY A 63 -1.46 -8.18 -6.16
N LYS A 64 -1.94 -7.57 -7.25
CA LYS A 64 -1.31 -6.41 -7.90
C LYS A 64 -2.32 -5.24 -8.00
N PRO A 65 -1.89 -3.98 -7.88
CA PRO A 65 -2.76 -2.84 -8.14
C PRO A 65 -3.13 -2.78 -9.62
N VAL A 66 -4.38 -2.46 -9.91
CA VAL A 66 -4.80 -2.13 -11.27
C VAL A 66 -4.45 -0.67 -11.57
N LEU A 67 -3.20 -0.39 -11.95
CA LEU A 67 -2.84 0.95 -12.42
C LEU A 67 -3.50 1.19 -13.77
N LYS A 68 -4.44 2.13 -13.84
CA LYS A 68 -4.96 2.65 -15.10
C LYS A 68 -4.03 3.78 -15.53
N TYR A 69 -3.27 3.55 -16.60
CA TYR A 69 -2.49 4.58 -17.29
C TYR A 69 -3.40 5.39 -18.21
#